data_AF-D2I611-F1
#
_entry.id   AF-D2I611-F1
#
_cell.length_a   1.000
_cell.length_b   1.000
_cell.length_c   1.000
_cell.angle_alpha   90.00
_cell.angle_beta   90.00
_cell.angle_gamma   90.00
#
_symmetry.space_group_name_H-M   'P 1'
#
loop_
_entity.id
_entity.type
_entity.pdbx_description
1 polymer ?
#
loop_
_entity_poly.entity_id
_entity_poly.type
_entity_poly.pdbx_seq_one_letter_code
_entity_poly.pdbx_strand_id
1 'polypeptide(L)' 'LATGEDSSEFFMDFLQTLLVGSPEELYEGPLGKYDVNTDAKAALTELKSCIDGLQPMHKAELVKLLVPWLG' A
#
# COMPACT_ATOMS: atom_id res chain seq x y z
N LEU A 1 0.40 8.48 21.27
CA LEU A 1 0.16 9.24 20.02
C LEU A 1 1.34 8.92 19.12
N ALA A 2 1.13 8.18 18.02
CA ALA A 2 2.20 7.86 17.09
C ALA A 2 2.83 9.18 16.61
N THR A 3 4.14 9.32 16.83
CA THR A 3 4.91 10.47 16.36
C THR A 3 4.84 10.53 14.84
N GLY A 4 4.72 11.71 14.25
CA GLY A 4 4.45 11.88 12.81
C GLY A 4 5.41 11.14 11.86
N GLU A 5 6.63 10.83 12.31
CA GLU A 5 7.61 9.98 11.60
C GLU A 5 7.12 8.55 11.35
N ASP A 6 6.46 7.90 12.32
CA ASP A 6 5.90 6.55 12.16
C ASP A 6 4.75 6.52 11.14
N SER A 7 4.07 7.66 10.95
CA SER A 7 2.91 7.76 10.06
C SER A 7 3.33 7.90 8.60
N SER A 8 4.43 8.62 8.31
CA SER A 8 4.99 8.71 6.97
C SER A 8 5.62 7.38 6.53
N GLU A 9 6.37 6.72 7.41
CA GLU A 9 6.98 5.43 7.11
C GLU A 9 5.92 4.36 6.87
N PHE A 10 4.92 4.27 7.76
CA PHE A 10 3.76 3.39 7.56
C PHE A 10 3.05 3.65 6.25
N PHE A 11 2.80 4.93 5.91
CA PHE A 11 2.10 5.28 4.68
C PHE A 11 2.89 4.89 3.43
N MET A 12 4.21 5.09 3.43
CA MET A 12 5.07 4.69 2.32
C MET A 12 5.12 3.17 2.17
N ASP A 13 5.26 2.42 3.26
CA ASP A 13 5.26 0.94 3.24
C ASP A 13 3.90 0.37 2.81
N PHE A 14 2.80 0.97 3.30
CA PHE A 14 1.45 0.65 2.86
C PHE A 14 1.27 0.88 1.36
N LEU A 15 1.63 2.06 0.85
CA LEU A 15 1.51 2.38 -0.57
C LEU A 15 2.41 1.48 -1.42
N GLN A 16 3.62 1.19 -0.98
CA GLN A 16 4.53 0.29 -1.69
C GLN A 16 3.92 -1.10 -1.79
N THR A 17 3.49 -1.69 -0.69
CA THR A 17 2.86 -3.01 -0.66
C THR A 17 1.57 -3.04 -1.49
N LEU A 18 0.80 -1.95 -1.47
CA LEU A 18 -0.42 -1.82 -2.29
C LEU A 18 -0.11 -1.77 -3.80
N LEU A 19 0.96 -1.11 -4.20
CA LEU A 19 1.33 -1.01 -5.62
C LEU A 19 2.01 -2.28 -6.14
N VAL A 20 2.96 -2.86 -5.42
CA VAL A 20 3.79 -3.97 -5.94
C VAL A 20 3.52 -5.33 -5.32
N GLY A 21 2.94 -5.39 -4.12
CA GLY A 21 2.67 -6.63 -3.39
C GLY A 21 1.28 -7.21 -3.68
N SER A 22 0.83 -8.05 -2.77
CA SER A 22 -0.47 -8.74 -2.74
C SER A 22 -1.36 -8.23 -1.60
N PRO A 23 -2.68 -8.46 -1.65
CA PRO A 23 -3.57 -8.20 -0.52
C PRO A 23 -3.10 -8.90 0.77
N GLU A 24 -2.58 -10.12 0.67
CA GLU A 24 -2.06 -10.88 1.80
C GLU A 24 -0.86 -10.18 2.45
N GLU A 25 0.10 -9.71 1.63
CA GLU A 25 1.25 -8.95 2.10
C GLU A 25 0.85 -7.63 2.78
N LEU A 26 -0.25 -6.99 2.33
CA LEU A 26 -0.80 -5.82 3.04
C LEU A 26 -1.24 -6.17 4.46
N TYR A 27 -1.90 -7.31 4.65
CA TYR A 27 -2.41 -7.76 5.94
C TYR A 27 -1.33 -8.30 6.86
N GLU A 28 -0.32 -8.98 6.31
CA GLU A 28 0.80 -9.52 7.10
C GLU A 28 1.87 -8.47 7.40
N GLY A 29 2.01 -7.45 6.54
CA GLY A 29 2.96 -6.36 6.68
C GLY A 29 2.35 -5.11 7.34
N PRO A 30 2.16 -4.02 6.59
CA PRO A 30 1.83 -2.70 7.14
C PRO A 30 0.54 -2.71 7.97
N LEU A 31 -0.46 -3.50 7.56
CA LEU A 31 -1.74 -3.58 8.27
C LEU A 31 -1.76 -4.62 9.41
N GLY A 32 -0.70 -5.41 9.60
CA GLY A 32 -0.69 -6.54 10.54
C GLY A 32 -0.89 -6.15 12.01
N LYS A 33 -0.64 -4.89 12.36
CA LYS A 33 -0.91 -4.33 13.69
C LYS A 33 -2.36 -3.88 13.90
N TYR A 34 -3.19 -3.91 12.87
CA TYR A 34 -4.59 -3.46 12.91
C TYR A 34 -5.56 -4.63 12.82
N ASP A 35 -6.68 -4.52 13.54
CA ASP A 35 -7.80 -5.43 13.35
C ASP A 35 -8.62 -4.99 12.12
N VAL A 36 -8.19 -5.44 10.94
CA VAL A 36 -8.84 -5.12 9.66
C VAL A 36 -10.10 -5.97 9.52
N ASN A 37 -11.26 -5.34 9.62
CA ASN A 37 -12.56 -6.02 9.49
C ASN A 37 -12.82 -6.52 8.05
N THR A 38 -13.83 -7.38 7.89
CA THR A 38 -14.17 -8.02 6.61
C THR A 38 -14.47 -7.03 5.48
N ASP A 39 -15.20 -5.95 5.78
CA ASP A 39 -15.58 -4.96 4.77
C ASP A 39 -14.36 -4.17 4.28
N ALA A 40 -13.45 -3.82 5.19
CA ALA A 40 -12.18 -3.19 4.85
C ALA A 40 -11.30 -4.11 4.01
N LYS A 41 -11.27 -5.42 4.31
CA LYS A 41 -10.56 -6.40 3.48
C LYS A 41 -11.14 -6.48 2.07
N ALA A 42 -12.47 -6.52 1.94
CA ALA A 42 -13.14 -6.54 0.64
C ALA A 42 -12.80 -5.28 -0.18
N ALA A 43 -12.88 -4.10 0.44
CA ALA A 43 -12.53 -2.84 -0.21
C ALA A 43 -11.05 -2.78 -0.66
N LEU A 44 -10.12 -3.30 0.15
CA LEU A 44 -8.70 -3.37 -0.20
C LEU A 44 -8.44 -4.33 -1.37
N THR A 45 -9.14 -5.46 -1.42
CA THR A 45 -9.07 -6.39 -2.57
C THR A 45 -9.56 -5.73 -3.85
N GLU A 46 -10.68 -5.01 -3.81
CA GLU A 46 -11.19 -4.27 -4.99
C GLU A 46 -10.24 -3.15 -5.42
N LEU A 47 -9.72 -2.37 -4.47
CA LEU A 47 -8.72 -1.33 -4.74
C LEU A 47 -7.48 -1.92 -5.40
N LYS A 48 -6.99 -3.05 -4.90
CA LYS A 48 -5.83 -3.74 -5.47
C LYS A 48 -6.11 -4.24 -6.87
N SER A 49 -7.30 -4.80 -7.11
CA SER A 49 -7.72 -5.22 -8.46
C SER A 49 -7.74 -4.05 -9.45
N CYS A 50 -8.21 -2.88 -9.01
CA CYS A 50 -8.18 -1.65 -9.82
C CYS A 50 -6.73 -1.25 -10.17
N ILE A 51 -5.82 -1.29 -9.20
CA ILE A 51 -4.40 -0.98 -9.38
C ILE A 51 -3.73 -1.99 -10.32
N ASP A 52 -4.03 -3.27 -10.18
CA ASP A 52 -3.48 -4.32 -11.05
C ASP A 52 -4.05 -4.27 -12.47
N GLY A 53 -5.25 -3.70 -12.64
CA GLY A 53 -5.84 -3.38 -13.94
C GLY A 53 -5.25 -2.15 -14.63
N LEU A 54 -4.40 -1.36 -13.95
CA LEU A 54 -3.73 -0.23 -14.58
C LEU A 54 -2.80 -0.69 -15.70
N GLN A 55 -2.69 0.13 -16.75
CA GLN A 55 -1.64 -0.08 -17.75
C GLN A 55 -0.26 -0.10 -17.06
N PRO A 56 0.65 -1.03 -17.43
CA PRO A 56 1.93 -1.18 -16.75
C PRO A 56 2.74 0.12 -16.64
N MET A 57 2.65 0.99 -17.65
CA MET A 57 3.31 2.30 -17.63
C MET A 57 2.78 3.22 -16.52
N HIS A 58 1.48 3.29 -16.31
CA HIS A 58 0.88 4.10 -15.24
C HIS A 58 1.25 3.56 -13.86
N LYS A 59 1.22 2.24 -13.69
CA LYS A 59 1.65 1.57 -12.45
C LYS A 59 3.12 1.88 -12.14
N ALA A 60 3.99 1.85 -13.15
CA ALA A 60 5.41 2.19 -13.00
C ALA A 60 5.63 3.65 -12.57
N GLU A 61 4.88 4.61 -13.12
CA GLU A 61 4.96 6.02 -12.68
C GLU A 61 4.50 6.20 -11.23
N LEU A 62 3.46 5.49 -10.78
CA LEU A 62 3.05 5.51 -9.37
C LEU A 62 4.15 4.98 -8.45
N VAL A 63 4.83 3.90 -8.83
CA VAL A 63 5.96 3.35 -8.06
C VAL A 63 7.12 4.34 -7.99
N LYS A 64 7.41 5.08 -9.08
CA LYS A 64 8.45 6.11 -9.07
C LYS A 64 8.20 7.23 -8.08
N LEU A 65 6.94 7.53 -7.75
CA LEU A 65 6.58 8.54 -6.74
C LEU A 65 6.96 8.11 -5.31
N LEU A 66 7.18 6.81 -5.08
CA LEU A 66 7.62 6.28 -3.78
C LEU A 66 9.16 6.33 -3.60
N VAL A 67 9.91 6.34 -4.71
CA VAL A 67 11.37 6.37 -4.76
C VAL A 67 12.06 7.77 -4.68
N PRO A 68 11.43 8.96 -4.78
CA PRO A 68 12.17 10.22 -4.93
C PRO A 68 12.93 10.73 -3.70
N TRP A 69 12.93 10.01 -2.57
CA TRP A 69 13.50 10.50 -1.31
C TRP A 69 14.78 9.75 -0.86
N LEU A 70 15.37 8.91 -1.71
CA LEU A 70 16.67 8.27 -1.45
C LEU A 70 17.87 9.00 -2.12
N GLY A 71 17.68 10.26 -2.54
CA GLY A 71 18.72 11.12 -3.10
C GLY A 71 19.18 12.19 -2.11
#